data_AF-A0A933RAJ3-F1
#
_entry.id   AF-A0A933RAJ3-F1
#
_cell.length_a   1.000
_cell.length_b   1.000
_cell.length_c   1.000
_cell.angle_alpha   90.00
_cell.angle_beta   90.00
_cell.angle_gamma   90.00
#
_symmetry.space_group_name_H-M   'P 1'
#
loop_
_entity.id
_entity.type
_entity.pdbx_description
1 polymer ?
#
loop_
_entity_poly.entity_id
_entity_poly.type
_entity_poly.pdbx_seq_one_letter_code
_entity_poly.pdbx_strand_id
1 'polypeptide(L)'
;MTMQPDPYPPTLTSQPMVDAAGRPLVAEPAVAVAPTVPVVEPVVVQPAAVHQTVATSYGRRYAFDSVVVGLVGLAFLLMGLVAMTRAGFDGSMRDPVVEVVGFTHTATLGIIEAAIGLCLVLCAATMTRGGSVFFGLVLGVGGFVGAVQTDSFRDSLALESSLAWLAVVAAILVVLVSLLIPRMVTRTDRVEAI
;
A
#
# COMPACT_ATOMS: atom_id res chain seq x y z
N MET A 1 -2.56 32.50 -23.00
CA MET A 1 -1.21 32.44 -23.59
C MET A 1 -0.85 30.96 -23.69
N THR A 2 -1.25 30.33 -24.80
CA THR A 2 -1.17 28.88 -25.02
C THR A 2 0.11 28.58 -25.79
N MET A 3 1.00 27.81 -25.17
CA MET A 3 2.29 27.40 -25.74
C MET A 3 2.03 26.24 -26.71
N GLN A 4 2.25 26.49 -27.99
CA GLN A 4 2.10 25.51 -29.08
C GLN A 4 3.44 24.78 -29.24
N PRO A 5 3.50 23.44 -29.16
CA PRO A 5 4.75 22.71 -29.34
C PRO A 5 5.14 22.67 -30.82
N ASP A 6 6.41 22.96 -31.10
CA ASP A 6 7.01 22.96 -32.44
C ASP A 6 6.90 21.59 -33.13
N PRO A 7 6.54 21.53 -34.42
CA PRO A 7 6.55 20.30 -35.19
C PRO A 7 7.99 19.98 -35.68
N TYR A 8 8.38 18.71 -35.49
CA TYR A 8 9.50 17.95 -36.07
C TYR A 8 10.61 18.67 -36.89
N PRO A 9 11.90 18.35 -36.66
CA PRO A 9 12.98 18.83 -37.51
C PRO A 9 12.89 18.26 -38.94
N PRO A 10 13.39 19.01 -39.95
CA PRO A 10 13.25 18.64 -41.36
C PRO A 10 14.08 17.39 -41.70
N THR A 11 13.44 16.46 -42.42
CA THR A 11 14.09 15.32 -43.06
C THR A 11 15.07 15.85 -44.11
N LEU A 12 16.38 15.68 -43.88
CA LEU A 12 17.40 16.00 -44.88
C LEU A 12 17.35 14.94 -45.99
N THR A 13 16.62 15.25 -47.06
CA THR A 13 16.66 14.49 -48.31
C THR A 13 18.06 14.65 -48.92
N SER A 14 18.89 13.62 -48.82
CA SER A 14 20.19 13.58 -49.50
C SER A 14 19.97 13.50 -51.01
N GLN A 15 20.09 14.62 -51.71
CA GLN A 15 20.16 14.60 -53.17
C GLN A 15 21.53 14.05 -53.59
N PRO A 16 21.60 13.11 -54.56
CA PRO A 16 22.87 12.71 -55.13
C PRO A 16 23.49 13.90 -55.86
N MET A 17 24.71 14.26 -55.51
CA MET A 17 25.46 15.31 -56.21
C MET A 17 25.78 14.83 -57.63
N VAL A 18 25.21 15.54 -58.59
CA VAL A 18 25.39 15.33 -60.02
C VAL A 18 26.16 16.53 -60.58
N ASP A 19 27.06 16.31 -61.54
CA ASP A 19 27.75 17.42 -62.19
C ASP A 19 26.79 18.29 -63.04
N ALA A 20 27.28 19.41 -63.56
CA ALA A 20 26.48 20.36 -64.35
C ALA A 20 25.90 19.76 -65.67
N ALA A 21 26.23 18.52 -66.03
CA ALA A 21 25.71 17.79 -67.18
C ALA A 21 24.86 16.55 -66.80
N GLY A 22 24.60 16.32 -65.51
CA GLY A 22 23.70 15.27 -65.04
C GLY A 22 24.34 13.88 -64.90
N ARG A 23 25.67 13.76 -64.75
CA ARG A 23 26.33 12.46 -64.51
C ARG A 23 26.76 12.25 -63.04
N PRO A 24 26.63 11.02 -62.50
CA PRO A 24 27.09 10.71 -61.15
C PRO A 24 28.63 10.63 -61.09
N LEU A 25 29.23 11.34 -60.13
CA LEU A 25 30.68 11.31 -59.88
C LEU A 25 31.08 9.98 -59.24
N VAL A 26 31.74 9.11 -60.01
CA VAL A 26 32.37 7.88 -59.49
C VAL A 26 33.82 8.21 -59.15
N ALA A 27 34.16 8.20 -57.86
CA ALA A 27 35.53 8.40 -57.39
C ALA A 27 36.39 7.15 -57.65
N GLU A 28 37.50 7.33 -58.34
CA GLU A 28 38.51 6.30 -58.63
C GLU A 28 39.30 5.96 -57.36
N PRO A 29 39.58 4.67 -57.04
CA PRO A 29 40.24 4.32 -55.79
C PRO A 29 41.75 4.58 -55.89
N ALA A 30 42.19 5.66 -55.23
CA ALA A 30 43.61 5.92 -55.03
C ALA A 30 44.21 4.87 -54.07
N VAL A 31 45.17 4.07 -54.55
CA VAL A 31 45.98 3.17 -53.71
C VAL A 31 46.90 4.01 -52.84
N ALA A 32 46.51 4.23 -51.59
CA ALA A 32 47.30 4.96 -50.61
C ALA A 32 48.28 4.00 -49.91
N VAL A 33 49.58 4.26 -50.08
CA VAL A 33 50.65 3.64 -49.30
C VAL A 33 50.48 4.08 -47.84
N ALA A 34 50.23 3.12 -46.94
CA ALA A 34 49.98 3.40 -45.53
C ALA A 34 51.27 3.87 -44.83
N PRO A 35 51.30 5.06 -44.21
CA PRO A 35 52.37 5.41 -43.28
C PRO A 35 52.25 4.52 -42.05
N THR A 36 53.37 3.91 -41.62
CA THR A 36 53.50 3.23 -40.32
C THR A 36 53.40 4.27 -39.21
N VAL A 37 52.18 4.58 -38.82
CA VAL A 37 51.88 5.36 -37.62
C VAL A 37 52.28 4.49 -36.42
N PRO A 38 53.14 4.98 -35.50
CA PRO A 38 53.39 4.25 -34.26
C PRO A 38 52.04 4.08 -33.56
N VAL A 39 51.65 2.83 -33.32
CA VAL A 39 50.47 2.50 -32.54
C VAL A 39 50.73 2.97 -31.12
N VAL A 40 50.34 4.21 -30.83
CA VAL A 40 50.12 4.66 -29.47
C VAL A 40 48.91 3.86 -29.01
N GLU A 41 49.14 2.77 -28.28
CA GLU A 41 48.05 2.07 -27.62
C GLU A 41 47.25 3.12 -26.85
N PRO A 42 45.94 3.30 -27.15
CA PRO A 42 45.12 4.16 -26.34
C PRO A 42 45.16 3.56 -24.95
N VAL A 43 45.84 4.23 -24.02
CA VAL A 43 45.65 3.98 -22.60
C VAL A 43 44.18 4.31 -22.37
N VAL A 44 43.34 3.29 -22.44
CA VAL A 44 41.96 3.35 -22.01
C VAL A 44 42.06 3.57 -20.51
N VAL A 45 42.05 4.85 -20.11
CA VAL A 45 41.81 5.24 -18.73
C VAL A 45 40.42 4.72 -18.44
N GLN A 46 40.32 3.49 -17.94
CA GLN A 46 39.10 2.95 -17.37
C GLN A 46 38.68 3.98 -16.31
N PRO A 47 37.55 4.68 -16.49
CA PRO A 47 37.09 5.59 -15.46
C PRO A 47 36.99 4.75 -14.21
N ALA A 48 37.77 5.10 -13.18
CA ALA A 48 37.75 4.39 -11.91
C ALA A 48 36.28 4.21 -11.54
N ALA A 49 35.85 2.95 -11.43
CA ALA A 49 34.45 2.63 -11.17
C ALA A 49 34.08 3.32 -9.85
N VAL A 50 33.42 4.48 -9.93
CA VAL A 50 32.96 5.22 -8.76
C VAL A 50 31.95 4.30 -8.09
N HIS A 51 32.35 3.69 -6.98
CA HIS A 51 31.47 2.86 -6.18
C HIS A 51 30.45 3.79 -5.52
N GLN A 52 29.38 4.14 -6.24
CA GLN A 52 28.26 4.85 -5.65
C GLN A 52 27.52 3.88 -4.73
N THR A 53 27.84 3.90 -3.44
CA THR A 53 27.02 3.27 -2.41
C THR A 53 25.74 4.10 -2.24
N VAL A 54 24.67 3.70 -2.92
CA VAL A 54 23.34 4.28 -2.72
C VAL A 54 22.82 3.81 -1.36
N ALA A 55 23.01 4.63 -0.33
CA ALA A 55 22.39 4.41 0.97
C ALA A 55 20.88 4.70 0.86
N THR A 56 20.06 3.63 0.87
CA THR A 56 18.61 3.77 0.93
C THR A 56 18.17 4.17 2.33
N SER A 57 17.83 5.45 2.50
CA SER A 57 17.22 5.97 3.74
C SER A 57 15.76 5.56 3.86
N TYR A 58 15.32 5.19 5.07
CA TYR A 58 13.93 4.83 5.37
C TYR A 58 13.06 6.08 5.47
N GLY A 59 12.17 6.26 4.50
CA GLY A 59 11.12 7.29 4.56
C GLY A 59 10.12 7.05 5.68
N ARG A 60 9.84 8.07 6.49
CA ARG A 60 8.80 8.05 7.53
C ARG A 60 7.42 8.05 6.86
N ARG A 61 6.67 6.95 7.00
CA ARG A 61 5.30 6.81 6.50
C ARG A 61 4.32 7.36 7.54
N TYR A 62 3.49 8.31 7.14
CA TYR A 62 2.36 8.74 7.96
C TYR A 62 1.06 8.21 7.37
N ALA A 63 0.40 7.34 8.13
CA ALA A 63 -0.87 6.74 7.77
C ALA A 63 -1.90 7.11 8.85
N PHE A 64 -2.60 8.24 8.65
CA PHE A 64 -3.64 8.69 9.58
C PHE A 64 -4.80 7.69 9.66
N ASP A 65 -5.08 6.98 8.56
CA ASP A 65 -6.05 5.90 8.53
C ASP A 65 -5.66 4.76 9.47
N SER A 66 -4.39 4.37 9.50
CA SER A 66 -3.90 3.35 10.43
C SER A 66 -4.14 3.71 11.89
N VAL A 67 -4.08 5.00 12.26
CA VAL A 67 -4.38 5.42 13.65
C VAL A 67 -5.84 5.16 13.98
N VAL A 68 -6.77 5.57 13.11
CA VAL A 68 -8.21 5.36 13.33
C VAL A 68 -8.55 3.88 13.35
N VAL A 69 -8.03 3.10 12.39
CA VAL A 69 -8.21 1.64 12.35
C VAL A 69 -7.66 0.98 13.60
N GLY A 70 -6.49 1.43 14.07
CA GLY A 70 -5.87 0.93 15.29
C GLY A 70 -6.70 1.23 16.54
N LEU A 71 -7.27 2.44 16.64
CA LEU A 71 -8.14 2.82 17.77
C LEU A 71 -9.44 2.01 17.79
N VAL A 72 -10.09 1.85 16.63
CA VAL A 72 -11.31 1.04 16.53
C VAL A 72 -10.98 -0.43 16.85
N GLY A 73 -9.93 -0.98 16.25
CA GLY A 73 -9.49 -2.34 16.54
C GLY A 73 -9.13 -2.55 18.02
N LEU A 74 -8.47 -1.58 18.64
CA LEU A 74 -8.12 -1.63 20.06
C LEU A 74 -9.35 -1.61 20.95
N ALA A 75 -10.36 -0.80 20.64
CA ALA A 75 -11.61 -0.76 21.39
C ALA A 75 -12.33 -2.12 21.37
N PHE A 76 -12.48 -2.73 20.18
CA PHE A 76 -13.05 -4.07 20.02
C PHE A 76 -12.23 -5.14 20.71
N LEU A 77 -10.90 -5.06 20.62
CA LEU A 77 -10.00 -5.99 21.28
C LEU A 77 -10.17 -5.95 22.81
N LEU A 78 -10.20 -4.75 23.38
CA LEU A 78 -10.38 -4.57 24.82
C LEU A 78 -11.76 -5.01 25.28
N MET A 79 -12.82 -4.67 24.54
CA MET A 79 -14.19 -5.08 24.87
C MET A 79 -14.33 -6.60 24.87
N GLY A 80 -13.81 -7.27 23.83
CA GLY A 80 -13.79 -8.72 23.72
C GLY A 80 -12.97 -9.40 24.82
N LEU A 81 -11.79 -8.87 25.15
CA LEU A 81 -10.97 -9.37 26.27
C LEU A 81 -11.67 -9.23 27.63
N VAL A 82 -12.32 -8.09 27.88
CA VAL A 82 -13.10 -7.89 29.11
C VAL A 82 -14.29 -8.85 29.15
N ALA A 83 -14.99 -9.05 28.04
CA ALA A 83 -16.07 -10.02 27.94
C ALA A 83 -15.58 -11.46 28.23
N MET A 84 -14.47 -11.90 27.64
CA MET A 84 -13.90 -13.22 27.89
C MET A 84 -13.50 -13.42 29.36
N THR A 85 -12.82 -12.42 29.94
CA THR A 85 -12.35 -12.50 31.33
C THR A 85 -13.49 -12.45 32.34
N ARG A 86 -14.58 -11.73 32.03
CA ARG A 86 -15.77 -11.66 32.89
C ARG A 86 -16.70 -12.85 32.74
N ALA A 87 -16.93 -13.34 31.52
CA ALA A 87 -17.76 -14.52 31.28
C ALA A 87 -17.05 -15.80 31.76
N GLY A 88 -15.71 -15.83 31.72
CA GLY A 88 -14.93 -16.98 32.14
C GLY A 88 -15.04 -18.17 31.17
N PHE A 89 -14.25 -19.21 31.43
CA PHE A 89 -14.19 -20.43 30.63
C PHE A 89 -14.61 -21.70 31.40
N ASP A 90 -15.02 -21.54 32.66
CA ASP A 90 -15.24 -22.66 33.59
C ASP A 90 -16.65 -23.29 33.46
N GLY A 91 -17.44 -22.88 32.45
CA GLY A 91 -18.82 -23.29 32.21
C GLY A 91 -19.18 -23.39 30.73
N SER A 92 -20.48 -23.43 30.39
CA SER A 92 -20.92 -23.46 28.99
C SER A 92 -20.54 -22.15 28.30
N MET A 93 -19.96 -22.15 27.09
CA MET A 93 -19.54 -20.90 26.43
C MET A 93 -20.69 -19.93 26.07
N ARG A 94 -21.95 -20.35 26.29
CA ARG A 94 -23.16 -19.55 26.14
C ARG A 94 -23.63 -18.90 27.46
N ASP A 95 -23.24 -19.49 28.60
CA ASP A 95 -23.59 -19.03 29.95
C ASP A 95 -22.32 -19.06 30.82
N PRO A 96 -21.84 -17.89 31.28
CA PRO A 96 -22.68 -16.78 31.74
C PRO A 96 -22.74 -15.57 30.79
N VAL A 97 -23.92 -14.95 30.74
CA VAL A 97 -24.12 -13.63 30.11
C VAL A 97 -23.68 -12.54 31.10
N VAL A 98 -22.66 -11.78 30.72
CA VAL A 98 -22.12 -10.69 31.53
C VAL A 98 -22.33 -9.35 30.84
N GLU A 99 -22.53 -8.30 31.62
CA GLU A 99 -22.69 -6.96 31.09
C GLU A 99 -21.32 -6.27 30.99
N VAL A 100 -20.99 -5.76 29.82
CA VAL A 100 -19.76 -5.02 29.54
C VAL A 100 -20.14 -3.69 28.89
N VAL A 101 -19.91 -2.58 29.59
CA VAL A 101 -20.23 -1.21 29.13
C VAL A 101 -21.72 -1.06 28.75
N GLY A 102 -22.63 -1.69 29.50
CA GLY A 102 -24.06 -1.58 29.26
C GLY A 102 -24.65 -2.56 28.24
N PHE A 103 -23.84 -3.51 27.74
CA PHE A 103 -24.26 -4.49 26.74
C PHE A 103 -24.04 -5.92 27.23
N THR A 104 -25.00 -6.82 26.99
CA THR A 104 -24.82 -8.25 27.27
C THR A 104 -23.79 -8.90 26.35
N HIS A 105 -22.87 -9.66 26.94
CA HIS A 105 -21.81 -10.38 26.24
C HIS A 105 -21.72 -11.83 26.73
N THR A 106 -21.45 -12.73 25.80
CA THR A 106 -21.01 -14.10 26.09
C THR A 106 -19.51 -14.24 25.85
N ALA A 107 -18.90 -15.28 26.42
CA ALA A 107 -17.50 -15.62 26.15
C ALA A 107 -17.25 -15.81 24.64
N THR A 108 -18.16 -16.51 23.94
CA THR A 108 -18.04 -16.76 22.49
C THR A 108 -18.00 -15.47 21.68
N LEU A 109 -18.91 -14.53 21.98
CA LEU A 109 -18.94 -13.23 21.31
C LEU A 109 -17.65 -12.44 21.61
N GLY A 110 -17.21 -12.43 22.88
CA GLY A 110 -15.97 -11.78 23.28
C GLY A 110 -14.73 -12.32 22.56
N ILE A 111 -14.67 -13.64 22.29
CA ILE A 111 -13.59 -14.24 21.48
C ILE A 111 -13.61 -13.71 20.06
N ILE A 112 -14.78 -13.70 19.41
CA ILE A 112 -14.93 -13.22 18.02
C ILE A 112 -14.55 -11.73 17.94
N GLU A 113 -15.03 -10.94 18.88
CA GLU A 113 -14.75 -9.50 18.96
C GLU A 113 -13.26 -9.23 19.19
N ALA A 114 -12.64 -9.95 20.12
CA ALA A 114 -11.21 -9.88 20.38
C ALA A 114 -10.39 -10.29 19.16
N ALA A 115 -10.79 -11.35 18.45
CA ALA A 115 -10.11 -11.80 17.23
C ALA A 115 -10.16 -10.74 16.12
N ILE A 116 -11.34 -10.17 15.85
CA ILE A 116 -11.49 -9.12 14.84
C ILE A 116 -10.73 -7.85 15.25
N GLY A 117 -10.84 -7.44 16.52
CA GLY A 117 -10.11 -6.30 17.07
C GLY A 117 -8.60 -6.46 16.95
N LEU A 118 -8.07 -7.64 17.28
CA LEU A 118 -6.66 -7.98 17.11
C LEU A 118 -6.23 -7.89 15.64
N CYS A 119 -7.01 -8.46 14.71
CA CYS A 119 -6.72 -8.37 13.28
C CYS A 119 -6.65 -6.92 12.80
N LEU A 120 -7.56 -6.05 13.25
CA LEU A 120 -7.54 -4.62 12.91
C LEU A 120 -6.32 -3.90 13.50
N VAL A 121 -5.95 -4.18 14.75
CA VAL A 121 -4.73 -3.64 15.38
C VAL A 121 -3.49 -4.07 14.60
N LEU A 122 -3.40 -5.33 14.17
CA LEU A 122 -2.29 -5.82 13.35
C LEU A 122 -2.27 -5.17 11.96
N CYS A 123 -3.43 -4.93 11.35
CA CYS A 123 -3.52 -4.20 10.07
C CYS A 123 -3.06 -2.74 10.23
N ALA A 124 -3.42 -2.10 11.33
CA ALA A 124 -2.94 -0.76 11.68
C ALA A 124 -1.43 -0.73 11.89
N ALA A 125 -0.89 -1.67 12.67
CA ALA A 125 0.53 -1.79 12.97
C ALA A 125 1.39 -2.09 11.71
N THR A 126 0.90 -2.95 10.83
CA THR A 126 1.55 -3.26 9.53
C THR A 126 1.28 -2.20 8.46
N MET A 127 0.43 -1.20 8.75
CA MET A 127 -0.02 -0.18 7.81
C MET A 127 -0.53 -0.78 6.51
N THR A 128 -1.33 -1.85 6.55
CA THR A 128 -1.88 -2.52 5.35
C THR A 128 -3.29 -2.01 5.05
N ARG A 129 -3.46 -1.36 3.88
CA ARG A 129 -4.78 -0.83 3.46
C ARG A 129 -5.75 -1.96 3.15
N GLY A 130 -5.27 -2.96 2.40
CA GLY A 130 -6.07 -4.12 2.03
C GLY A 130 -6.58 -4.89 3.24
N GLY A 131 -5.72 -5.13 4.25
CA GLY A 131 -6.13 -5.78 5.50
C GLY A 131 -7.18 -4.98 6.26
N SER A 132 -6.98 -3.67 6.40
CA SER A 132 -7.93 -2.78 7.10
C SER A 132 -9.31 -2.78 6.44
N VAL A 133 -9.38 -2.70 5.10
CA VAL A 133 -10.64 -2.77 4.35
C VAL A 133 -11.27 -4.16 4.46
N PHE A 134 -10.50 -5.22 4.30
CA PHE A 134 -11.00 -6.59 4.39
C PHE A 134 -11.63 -6.89 5.75
N PHE A 135 -10.90 -6.65 6.84
CA PHE A 135 -11.42 -6.89 8.19
C PHE A 135 -12.52 -5.91 8.57
N GLY A 136 -12.47 -4.67 8.08
CA GLY A 136 -13.59 -3.73 8.19
C GLY A 136 -14.86 -4.27 7.52
N LEU A 137 -14.76 -4.85 6.33
CA LEU A 137 -15.89 -5.48 5.65
C LEU A 137 -16.39 -6.73 6.39
N VAL A 138 -15.49 -7.58 6.88
CA VAL A 138 -15.86 -8.75 7.71
C VAL A 138 -16.63 -8.31 8.95
N LEU A 139 -16.12 -7.29 9.67
CA LEU A 139 -16.79 -6.69 10.82
C LEU A 139 -18.17 -6.13 10.44
N GLY A 140 -18.27 -5.44 9.30
CA GLY A 140 -19.51 -4.83 8.84
C GLY A 140 -20.57 -5.85 8.43
N VAL A 141 -20.18 -6.89 7.69
CA VAL A 141 -21.07 -7.98 7.30
C VAL A 141 -21.50 -8.77 8.54
N GLY A 142 -20.56 -9.12 9.42
CA GLY A 142 -20.86 -9.83 10.66
C GLY A 142 -21.80 -9.03 11.57
N GLY A 143 -21.53 -7.74 11.76
CA GLY A 143 -22.40 -6.82 12.51
C GLY A 143 -23.77 -6.68 11.87
N PHE A 144 -23.85 -6.54 10.55
CA PHE A 144 -25.13 -6.39 9.84
C PHE A 144 -25.98 -7.66 9.92
N VAL A 145 -25.38 -8.83 9.71
CA VAL A 145 -26.06 -10.12 9.88
C VAL A 145 -26.53 -10.28 11.33
N GLY A 146 -25.69 -9.90 12.30
CA GLY A 146 -26.06 -9.85 13.72
C GLY A 146 -27.24 -8.92 14.01
N ALA A 147 -27.29 -7.75 13.38
CA ALA A 147 -28.37 -6.78 13.56
C ALA A 147 -29.69 -7.30 12.97
N VAL A 148 -29.65 -7.89 11.77
CA VAL A 148 -30.84 -8.37 11.06
C VAL A 148 -31.39 -9.64 11.70
N GLN A 149 -30.53 -10.57 12.14
CA GLN A 149 -30.93 -11.85 12.74
C GLN A 149 -30.72 -11.85 14.26
N THR A 150 -31.05 -10.73 14.92
CA THR A 150 -30.81 -10.57 16.36
C THR A 150 -31.41 -11.73 17.17
N ASP A 151 -32.62 -12.19 16.83
CA ASP A 151 -33.30 -13.26 17.59
C ASP A 151 -32.54 -14.59 17.56
N SER A 152 -31.96 -14.97 16.41
CA SER A 152 -31.17 -16.20 16.29
C SER A 152 -29.86 -16.15 17.05
N PHE A 153 -29.26 -14.96 17.19
CA PHE A 153 -28.01 -14.76 17.92
C PHE A 153 -28.19 -14.41 19.38
N ARG A 154 -29.37 -13.94 19.80
CA ARG A 154 -29.67 -13.65 21.19
C ARG A 154 -29.55 -14.89 22.07
N ASP A 155 -30.08 -16.01 21.59
CA ASP A 155 -30.06 -17.29 22.32
C ASP A 155 -28.68 -17.97 22.30
N SER A 156 -27.85 -17.68 21.29
CA SER A 156 -26.55 -18.35 21.11
C SER A 156 -25.34 -17.53 21.56
N LEU A 157 -25.43 -16.19 21.51
CA LEU A 157 -24.31 -15.26 21.70
C LEU A 157 -24.65 -14.12 22.66
N ALA A 158 -25.89 -14.02 23.16
CA ALA A 158 -26.43 -12.86 23.88
C ALA A 158 -26.18 -11.53 23.16
N LEU A 159 -26.19 -11.57 21.82
CA LEU A 159 -25.88 -10.41 21.00
C LEU A 159 -27.08 -9.45 21.04
N GLU A 160 -26.87 -8.22 21.52
CA GLU A 160 -27.86 -7.16 21.42
C GLU A 160 -27.84 -6.47 20.06
N SER A 161 -29.02 -6.10 19.56
CA SER A 161 -29.16 -5.37 18.30
C SER A 161 -28.35 -4.06 18.29
N SER A 162 -28.29 -3.38 19.44
CA SER A 162 -27.52 -2.14 19.64
C SER A 162 -26.03 -2.32 19.35
N LEU A 163 -25.41 -3.38 19.91
CA LEU A 163 -24.01 -3.73 19.69
C LEU A 163 -23.74 -4.08 18.22
N ALA A 164 -24.62 -4.86 17.60
CA ALA A 164 -24.50 -5.21 16.18
C ALA A 164 -24.51 -3.96 15.28
N TRP A 165 -25.41 -3.01 15.53
CA TRP A 165 -25.43 -1.75 14.80
C TRP A 165 -24.16 -0.92 15.04
N LEU A 166 -23.62 -0.90 16.25
CA LEU A 166 -22.33 -0.24 16.53
C LEU A 166 -21.19 -0.86 15.72
N ALA A 167 -21.13 -2.19 15.60
CA ALA A 167 -20.16 -2.87 14.76
C ALA A 167 -20.29 -2.49 13.28
N VAL A 168 -21.52 -2.34 12.77
CA VAL A 168 -21.76 -1.86 11.40
C VAL A 168 -21.23 -0.43 11.20
N VAL A 169 -21.53 0.48 12.13
CA VAL A 169 -21.06 1.87 12.05
C VAL A 169 -19.53 1.94 12.14
N ALA A 170 -18.92 1.19 13.04
CA ALA A 170 -17.46 1.09 13.18
C ALA A 170 -16.81 0.55 11.91
N ALA A 171 -17.39 -0.48 11.29
CA ALA A 171 -16.94 -1.03 10.02
C ALA A 171 -17.01 -0.01 8.87
N ILE A 172 -18.13 0.71 8.75
CA ILE A 172 -18.27 1.78 7.76
C ILE A 172 -17.19 2.84 7.98
N LEU A 173 -16.97 3.27 9.22
CA LEU A 173 -15.92 4.23 9.56
C LEU A 173 -14.54 3.72 9.12
N VAL A 174 -14.18 2.48 9.48
CA VAL A 174 -12.90 1.85 9.12
C VAL A 174 -12.71 1.80 7.61
N VAL A 175 -13.72 1.36 6.87
CA VAL A 175 -13.66 1.24 5.41
C VAL A 175 -13.55 2.62 4.76
N LEU A 176 -14.40 3.58 5.16
CA LEU A 176 -14.38 4.92 4.59
C LEU A 176 -13.05 5.62 4.88
N VAL A 177 -12.57 5.61 6.13
CA VAL A 177 -11.28 6.22 6.48
C VAL A 177 -10.14 5.57 5.69
N SER A 178 -10.13 4.24 5.59
CA SER A 178 -9.11 3.51 4.81
C SER A 178 -9.18 3.86 3.32
N LEU A 179 -10.37 4.14 2.78
CA LEU A 179 -10.55 4.44 1.36
C LEU A 179 -10.30 5.92 1.02
N LEU A 180 -10.72 6.84 1.88
CA LEU A 180 -10.72 8.28 1.62
C LEU A 180 -9.43 8.98 2.04
N ILE A 181 -8.73 8.50 3.09
CA ILE A 181 -7.54 9.18 3.59
C ILE A 181 -6.30 8.81 2.77
N PRO A 182 -5.61 9.79 2.16
CA PRO A 182 -4.40 9.54 1.40
C PRO A 182 -3.21 9.20 2.32
N ARG A 183 -2.39 8.23 1.88
CA ARG A 183 -1.17 7.83 2.58
C ARG A 183 0.03 8.54 1.97
N MET A 184 0.75 9.32 2.76
CA MET A 184 1.93 10.06 2.30
C MET A 184 3.20 9.22 2.53
N VAL A 185 3.97 9.02 1.47
CA VAL A 185 5.28 8.36 1.51
C VAL A 185 6.34 9.40 1.14
N THR A 186 7.08 9.90 2.12
CA THR A 186 8.23 10.78 1.87
C THR A 186 9.46 9.90 1.64
N ARG A 187 9.94 9.82 0.40
CA ARG A 187 11.23 9.20 0.09
C ARG A 187 12.32 10.27 0.13
N THR A 188 13.32 10.10 0.99
CA THR A 188 14.50 10.97 1.01
C THR A 188 15.65 10.18 0.41
N ASP A 189 15.94 10.42 -0.86
CA ASP A 189 17.13 9.85 -1.48
C ASP A 189 18.31 10.73 -1.05
N ARG A 190 19.13 10.25 -0.12
CA ARG A 190 20.39 10.90 0.24
C ARG A 190 21.48 10.35 -0.68
N VAL A 191 21.92 11.15 -1.64
CA VAL A 191 23.07 10.82 -2.48
C VAL A 191 24.31 11.38 -1.78
N GLU A 192 25.11 10.50 -1.18
CA GLU A 192 26.46 10.86 -0.73
C GLU A 192 27.43 10.58 -1.89
N ALA A 193 28.04 11.63 -2.42
CA ALA A 193 29.19 11.52 -3.30
C ALA A 193 30.44 11.36 -2.42
N ILE A 194 31.18 10.27 -2.61
CA ILE A 194 32.47 9.98 -1.96
C ILE A 194 33.59 10.43 -2.90
#